data_AF-A0A1E4MCA9-F1
#
_entry.id   AF-A0A1E4MCA9-F1
#
_cell.length_a   1.000
_cell.length_b   1.000
_cell.length_c   1.000
_cell.angle_alpha   90.00
_cell.angle_beta   90.00
_cell.angle_gamma   90.00
#
_symmetry.space_group_name_H-M   'P 1'
#
loop_
_entity.id
_entity.type
_entity.pdbx_description
1 polymer ?
#
loop_
_entity_poly.entity_id
_entity_poly.type
_entity_poly.pdbx_seq_one_letter_code
_entity_poly.pdbx_strand_id
1 'polypeptide(L)'
;MSEALAPAPKRSARRTWTLLLGVLALLLVFAATYGRHRQEVEIRNVLFANSALAAAQLEGCMMQRVPLAGGWAEVPETKGHRRAWNAARTLRVDVIDQGARRRLEIAAQGGRALDGGEAAALKACLGGQR
;
A
#
# COMPACT_ATOMS: atom_id res chain seq x y z
N MET A 1 6.00 -50.13 -38.59
CA MET A 1 6.74 -48.86 -38.39
C MET A 1 6.85 -48.67 -36.89
N SER A 2 8.03 -48.88 -36.34
CA SER A 2 8.25 -48.92 -34.89
C SER A 2 8.44 -47.50 -34.35
N GLU A 3 7.55 -47.05 -33.47
CA GLU A 3 7.75 -45.84 -32.68
C GLU A 3 8.99 -46.01 -31.81
N ALA A 4 10.05 -45.27 -32.12
CA ALA A 4 11.24 -45.20 -31.28
C ALA A 4 10.87 -44.41 -30.02
N LEU A 5 10.66 -45.10 -28.89
CA LEU A 5 10.55 -44.47 -27.58
C LEU A 5 11.81 -43.64 -27.33
N ALA A 6 11.63 -42.32 -27.12
CA ALA A 6 12.71 -41.40 -26.82
C ALA A 6 13.51 -41.92 -25.61
N PRO A 7 14.86 -41.92 -25.66
CA PRO A 7 15.68 -42.42 -24.57
C PRO A 7 15.36 -41.67 -23.28
N ALA A 8 15.16 -42.42 -22.19
CA ALA A 8 14.82 -41.86 -20.89
C ALA A 8 15.79 -40.71 -20.53
N PRO A 9 15.28 -39.55 -20.08
CA PRO A 9 16.12 -38.38 -19.89
C PRO A 9 17.22 -38.67 -18.87
N LYS A 10 18.47 -38.33 -19.23
CA LYS A 10 19.64 -38.47 -18.36
C LYS A 10 19.33 -37.82 -17.01
N ARG A 11 19.60 -38.51 -15.90
CA ARG A 11 19.30 -38.04 -14.53
C ARG A 11 19.87 -36.65 -14.23
N SER A 12 20.95 -36.26 -14.90
CA SER A 12 21.53 -34.91 -14.85
C SER A 12 20.58 -33.83 -15.40
N ALA A 13 19.95 -34.07 -16.55
CA ALA A 13 19.01 -33.13 -17.16
C ALA A 13 17.81 -32.86 -16.24
N ARG A 14 17.28 -33.91 -15.59
CA ARG A 14 16.18 -33.77 -14.63
C ARG A 14 16.57 -32.89 -13.43
N ARG A 15 17.79 -33.04 -12.91
CA ARG A 15 18.32 -32.22 -11.81
C ARG A 15 18.51 -30.75 -12.21
N THR A 16 19.00 -30.50 -13.41
CA THR A 16 19.16 -29.14 -13.95
C THR A 16 17.81 -28.45 -14.09
N TRP A 17 16.79 -29.13 -14.61
CA TRP A 17 15.45 -28.57 -14.72
C TRP A 17 14.81 -28.25 -13.37
N THR A 18 14.97 -29.13 -12.36
CA THR A 18 14.46 -28.85 -11.01
C THR A 18 15.16 -27.65 -10.36
N LEU A 19 16.46 -27.49 -10.59
CA LEU A 19 17.21 -26.32 -10.09
C LEU A 19 16.73 -25.03 -10.77
N LEU A 20 16.56 -25.04 -12.10
CA LEU A 20 16.07 -23.88 -12.85
C LEU A 20 14.67 -23.46 -12.39
N LEU A 21 13.77 -24.41 -12.18
CA LEU A 21 12.42 -24.12 -11.66
C LEU A 21 12.47 -23.57 -10.23
N GLY A 22 13.35 -24.10 -9.38
CA GLY A 22 13.57 -23.57 -8.03
C GLY A 22 14.10 -22.13 -8.04
N VAL A 23 15.08 -21.83 -8.89
CA VAL A 23 15.61 -20.48 -9.07
C VAL A 23 14.53 -19.53 -9.60
N LEU A 24 13.74 -19.96 -10.58
CA LEU A 24 12.65 -19.16 -11.12
C LEU A 24 11.60 -18.84 -10.05
N ALA A 25 11.19 -19.83 -9.26
CA ALA A 25 10.26 -19.62 -8.15
C ALA A 25 10.82 -18.63 -7.12
N LEU A 26 12.10 -18.76 -6.76
CA LEU A 26 12.77 -17.84 -5.85
C LEU A 26 12.79 -16.40 -6.40
N LEU A 27 13.09 -16.23 -7.69
CA LEU A 27 13.10 -14.93 -8.35
C LEU A 27 11.70 -14.29 -8.39
N LEU A 28 10.65 -15.08 -8.62
CA LEU A 28 9.27 -14.58 -8.61
C LEU A 28 8.84 -14.13 -7.21
N VAL A 29 9.16 -14.92 -6.18
CA VAL A 29 8.89 -14.53 -4.78
C VAL A 29 9.66 -13.26 -4.43
N PHE A 30 10.94 -13.18 -4.82
CA PHE A 30 11.77 -11.99 -4.59
C PHE A 30 11.22 -10.76 -5.33
N ALA A 31 10.79 -10.89 -6.58
CA ALA A 31 10.20 -9.78 -7.33
C ALA A 31 8.91 -9.28 -6.69
N ALA A 32 8.07 -10.19 -6.19
CA ALA A 32 6.82 -9.84 -5.52
C ALA A 32 7.06 -9.11 -4.18
N THR A 33 8.02 -9.58 -3.37
CA THR A 33 8.36 -8.92 -2.09
C THR A 33 9.08 -7.60 -2.30
N TYR A 34 10.03 -7.55 -3.23
CA TYR A 34 10.78 -6.33 -3.54
C TYR A 34 9.89 -5.25 -4.20
N GLY A 35 8.97 -5.66 -5.06
CA GLY A 35 7.97 -4.76 -5.66
C GLY A 35 7.08 -4.12 -4.60
N ARG A 36 6.58 -4.90 -3.63
CA ARG A 36 5.80 -4.36 -2.50
C ARG A 36 6.60 -3.37 -1.66
N HIS A 37 7.86 -3.65 -1.36
CA HIS A 37 8.71 -2.74 -0.60
C HIS A 37 9.01 -1.42 -1.34
N ARG A 38 9.26 -1.47 -2.66
CA ARG A 38 9.48 -0.27 -3.47
C ARG A 38 8.26 0.64 -3.53
N GLN A 39 7.05 0.07 -3.55
CA GLN A 39 5.80 0.85 -3.58
C GLN A 39 5.62 1.73 -2.33
N GLU A 40 6.12 1.29 -1.17
CA GLU A 40 6.08 2.08 0.07
C GLU A 40 7.07 3.26 0.04
N VAL A 41 8.19 3.12 -0.69
CA VAL A 41 9.27 4.13 -0.78
C VAL A 41 8.98 5.19 -1.87
N GLU A 42 8.11 4.91 -2.83
CA GLU A 42 7.76 5.82 -3.92
C GLU A 42 6.66 6.83 -3.57
N ILE A 43 6.38 7.00 -2.28
CA ILE A 43 5.49 8.05 -1.76
C ILE A 43 6.27 9.37 -1.73
N ARG A 44 6.38 10.03 -2.89
CA ARG A 44 7.14 11.30 -3.02
C ARG A 44 6.31 12.57 -2.78
N ASN A 45 4.98 12.48 -2.79
CA ASN A 45 4.10 13.63 -2.55
C ASN A 45 3.18 13.33 -1.36
N VAL A 46 3.59 13.78 -0.18
CA VAL A 46 2.77 13.73 1.02
C VAL A 46 2.14 15.10 1.21
N LEU A 47 0.81 15.16 1.06
CA LEU A 47 0.05 16.36 1.40
C LEU A 47 -0.16 16.39 2.91
N PHE A 48 0.14 17.53 3.52
CA PHE A 48 -0.05 17.75 4.95
C PHE A 48 -1.20 18.68 5.21
N ALA A 49 -2.08 18.29 6.13
CA ALA A 49 -3.12 19.17 6.66
C ALA A 49 -3.14 19.08 8.17
N ASN A 50 -3.32 20.22 8.84
CA ASN A 50 -3.53 20.25 10.28
C ASN A 50 -5.02 20.37 10.56
N SER A 51 -5.50 19.63 11.55
CA SER A 51 -6.88 19.71 12.03
C SER A 51 -6.91 19.88 13.54
N ALA A 52 -7.86 20.67 14.03
CA ALA A 52 -8.17 20.73 15.47
C ALA A 52 -9.15 19.64 15.90
N LEU A 53 -9.78 18.91 14.95
CA LEU A 53 -10.71 17.84 15.25
C LEU A 53 -10.01 16.69 15.98
N ALA A 54 -10.75 16.01 16.84
CA ALA A 54 -10.26 14.81 17.50
C ALA A 54 -9.96 13.71 16.44
N ALA A 55 -8.94 12.89 16.69
CA ALA A 55 -8.52 11.83 15.75
C ALA A 55 -9.70 10.92 15.35
N ALA A 56 -10.52 10.49 16.31
CA ALA A 56 -11.70 9.66 16.05
C ALA A 56 -12.75 10.34 15.13
N GLN A 57 -12.95 11.66 15.24
CA GLN A 57 -13.89 12.39 14.39
C GLN A 57 -13.37 12.49 12.95
N LEU A 58 -12.07 12.80 12.84
CA LEU A 58 -11.37 12.88 11.56
C LEU A 58 -11.43 11.52 10.84
N GLU A 59 -11.07 10.46 11.54
CA GLU A 59 -11.08 9.09 11.04
C GLU A 59 -12.47 8.60 10.63
N GLY A 60 -13.49 8.92 11.42
CA GLY A 60 -14.88 8.62 11.09
C GLY A 60 -15.31 9.33 9.81
N CYS A 61 -15.00 10.62 9.67
CA CYS A 61 -15.30 11.36 8.44
C CYS A 61 -14.58 10.78 7.23
N MET A 62 -13.28 10.47 7.38
CA MET A 62 -12.46 9.94 6.31
C MET A 62 -12.96 8.56 5.86
N MET A 63 -13.33 7.67 6.78
CA MET A 63 -13.91 6.36 6.42
C MET A 63 -15.25 6.48 5.69
N GLN A 64 -16.01 7.55 5.94
CA GLN A 64 -17.31 7.77 5.29
C GLN A 64 -17.18 8.41 3.91
N ARG A 65 -16.21 9.31 3.71
CA ARG A 65 -16.15 10.19 2.53
C ARG A 65 -14.98 9.92 1.62
N VAL A 66 -13.85 9.48 2.16
CA VAL A 66 -12.66 9.14 1.39
C VAL A 66 -12.75 7.65 1.06
N PRO A 67 -12.39 7.22 -0.16
CA PRO A 67 -12.40 5.82 -0.52
C PRO A 67 -11.27 5.07 0.20
N LEU A 68 -11.45 4.79 1.49
CA LEU A 68 -10.56 3.98 2.32
C LEU A 68 -11.16 2.58 2.46
N ALA A 69 -10.36 1.53 2.28
CA ALA A 69 -10.86 0.15 2.22
C ALA A 69 -10.36 -0.77 3.35
N GLY A 70 -9.38 -0.32 4.15
CA GLY A 70 -8.69 -1.17 5.14
C GLY A 70 -8.97 -0.87 6.61
N GLY A 71 -9.87 0.07 6.93
CA GLY A 71 -9.98 0.60 8.29
C GLY A 71 -8.70 1.28 8.77
N TRP A 72 -8.64 1.60 10.06
CA TRP A 72 -7.48 2.24 10.68
C TRP A 72 -6.63 1.21 11.41
N ALA A 73 -5.33 1.19 11.11
CA ALA A 73 -4.32 0.39 11.79
C ALA A 73 -3.31 1.29 12.50
N GLU A 74 -2.83 0.89 13.67
CA GLU A 74 -1.76 1.59 14.36
C GLU A 74 -0.43 1.39 13.62
N VAL A 75 0.38 2.46 13.55
CA VAL A 75 1.73 2.39 13.01
C VAL A 75 2.69 2.12 14.18
N PRO A 76 3.39 0.97 14.21
CA PRO A 76 4.14 0.52 15.41
C PRO A 76 5.22 1.49 15.89
N GLU A 77 5.74 2.30 14.97
CA GLU A 77 6.91 3.16 15.18
C GLU A 77 6.55 4.51 15.82
N THR A 78 5.27 4.90 15.84
CA THR A 78 4.85 6.24 16.30
C THR A 78 3.57 6.18 17.11
N LYS A 79 3.64 6.54 18.40
CA LYS A 79 2.49 6.59 19.29
C LYS A 79 1.46 7.61 18.79
N GLY A 80 0.19 7.23 18.73
CA GLY A 80 -0.88 8.10 18.24
C GLY A 80 -0.92 8.26 16.73
N HIS A 81 -0.15 7.43 16.00
CA HIS A 81 -0.18 7.36 14.54
C HIS A 81 -1.08 6.23 14.09
N ARG A 82 -2.15 6.58 13.38
CA ARG A 82 -3.04 5.62 12.72
C ARG A 82 -3.00 5.81 11.22
N ARG A 83 -3.07 4.69 10.49
CA ARG A 83 -3.00 4.64 9.03
C ARG A 83 -4.18 3.89 8.48
N ALA A 84 -4.78 4.46 7.45
CA ALA A 84 -5.71 3.78 6.56
C ALA A 84 -5.08 3.68 5.16
N TRP A 85 -5.22 2.51 4.55
CA TRP A 85 -4.74 2.24 3.20
C TRP A 85 -5.88 1.69 2.34
N ASN A 86 -5.99 2.19 1.12
CA ASN A 86 -6.76 1.56 0.07
C ASN A 86 -5.81 1.10 -1.05
N ALA A 87 -5.57 -0.21 -1.11
CA ALA A 87 -4.72 -0.81 -2.14
C ALA A 87 -5.29 -0.64 -3.55
N ALA A 88 -6.62 -0.70 -3.73
CA ALA A 88 -7.25 -0.58 -5.04
C ALA A 88 -7.17 0.85 -5.61
N ARG A 89 -7.17 1.86 -4.72
CA ARG A 89 -7.05 3.28 -5.09
C ARG A 89 -5.65 3.83 -4.87
N THR A 90 -4.73 2.99 -4.39
CA THR A 90 -3.34 3.33 -4.10
C THR A 90 -3.20 4.59 -3.22
N LEU A 91 -4.12 4.74 -2.26
CA LEU A 91 -4.27 5.92 -1.41
C LEU A 91 -4.04 5.57 0.06
N ARG A 92 -3.14 6.31 0.70
CA ARG A 92 -2.79 6.24 2.11
C ARG A 92 -3.22 7.51 2.80
N VAL A 93 -3.84 7.37 3.96
CA VAL A 93 -4.10 8.48 4.86
C VAL A 93 -3.57 8.11 6.23
N ASP A 94 -2.77 8.99 6.80
CA ASP A 94 -2.22 8.88 8.14
C ASP A 94 -2.80 9.99 9.00
N VAL A 95 -3.20 9.64 10.22
CA VAL A 95 -3.60 10.57 11.27
C VAL A 95 -2.54 10.46 12.37
N ILE A 96 -1.88 11.57 12.64
CA ILE A 96 -0.86 11.67 13.69
C ILE A 96 -1.42 12.60 14.77
N ASP A 97 -1.71 12.04 15.93
CA ASP A 97 -2.14 12.82 17.09
C ASP A 97 -0.93 13.49 17.76
N GLN A 98 -0.85 14.83 17.63
CA GLN A 98 0.17 15.67 18.27
C GLN A 98 -0.42 16.44 19.48
N GLY A 99 -1.49 15.93 20.08
CA GLY A 99 -2.12 16.50 21.28
C GLY A 99 -3.12 17.60 20.96
N ALA A 100 -2.67 18.86 20.88
CA ALA A 100 -3.56 20.00 20.62
C ALA A 100 -3.97 20.12 19.15
N ARG A 101 -3.18 19.53 18.23
CA ARG A 101 -3.42 19.53 16.79
C ARG A 101 -3.15 18.12 16.24
N ARG A 102 -3.91 17.73 15.21
CA ARG A 102 -3.73 16.47 14.50
C ARG A 102 -3.15 16.78 13.14
N ARG A 103 -2.08 16.10 12.77
CA ARG A 103 -1.50 16.18 11.43
C ARG A 103 -2.07 15.03 10.62
N LEU A 104 -2.66 15.38 9.49
CA LEU A 104 -3.09 14.44 8.46
C LEU A 104 -1.99 14.38 7.40
N GLU A 105 -1.56 13.18 7.06
CA GLU A 105 -0.67 12.94 5.92
C GLU A 105 -1.42 12.13 4.86
N ILE A 106 -1.52 12.67 3.65
CA ILE A 106 -2.17 11.98 2.54
C ILE A 106 -1.12 11.68 1.50
N ALA A 107 -1.08 10.42 1.07
CA ALA A 107 -0.08 9.92 0.16
C ALA A 107 -0.76 9.03 -0.87
N ALA A 108 -0.60 9.37 -2.15
CA ALA A 108 -1.00 8.52 -3.25
C ALA A 108 0.24 7.87 -3.89
N GLN A 109 0.13 6.61 -4.31
CA GLN A 109 1.25 5.86 -4.88
C GLN A 109 1.83 6.58 -6.10
N GLY A 110 3.17 6.58 -6.20
CA GLY A 110 3.89 7.27 -7.27
C GLY A 110 3.77 8.80 -7.22
N GLY A 111 3.23 9.36 -6.14
CA GLY A 111 3.00 10.79 -6.00
C GLY A 111 1.94 11.34 -6.95
N ARG A 112 1.01 10.49 -7.43
CA ARG A 112 -0.09 10.96 -8.29
C ARG A 112 -0.88 12.07 -7.61
N ALA A 113 -1.44 12.98 -8.42
CA ALA A 113 -2.39 13.95 -7.91
C ALA A 113 -3.64 13.23 -7.36
N LEU A 114 -4.25 13.82 -6.34
CA LEU A 114 -5.57 13.43 -5.88
C LEU A 114 -6.58 13.79 -6.96
N ASP A 115 -7.53 12.90 -7.22
CA ASP A 115 -8.64 13.25 -8.10
C ASP A 115 -9.57 14.28 -7.44
N GLY A 116 -10.45 14.91 -8.22
CA GLY A 116 -11.35 15.95 -7.72
C GLY A 116 -12.28 15.47 -6.60
N GLY A 117 -12.69 14.19 -6.63
CA GLY A 117 -13.55 13.59 -5.62
C GLY A 117 -12.79 13.33 -4.31
N GLU A 118 -11.58 12.78 -4.39
CA GLU A 118 -10.66 12.58 -3.28
C GLU A 118 -10.33 13.90 -2.58
N ALA A 119 -9.95 14.93 -3.36
CA ALA A 119 -9.62 16.24 -2.84
C ALA A 119 -10.84 16.93 -2.18
N ALA A 120 -12.02 16.84 -2.78
CA ALA A 120 -13.24 17.39 -2.21
C ALA A 120 -13.66 16.68 -0.91
N ALA A 121 -13.56 15.35 -0.87
CA ALA A 121 -13.84 14.55 0.32
C ALA A 121 -12.91 14.91 1.48
N LEU A 122 -11.60 15.01 1.20
CA LEU A 122 -10.59 15.43 2.18
C LEU A 122 -10.86 16.84 2.69
N LYS A 123 -11.12 17.79 1.78
CA LYS A 123 -11.46 19.16 2.14
C LYS A 123 -12.73 19.23 2.99
N ALA A 124 -13.74 18.40 2.72
CA ALA A 124 -14.95 18.37 3.53
C ALA A 124 -14.70 17.84 4.95
N CYS A 125 -13.81 16.86 5.12
CA CYS A 125 -13.45 16.35 6.44
C CYS A 125 -12.54 17.29 7.24
N LEU A 126 -11.70 18.07 6.55
CA LEU A 126 -10.84 19.08 7.18
C LEU A 126 -11.57 20.40 7.43
N GLY A 127 -12.50 20.75 6.55
CA GLY A 127 -13.24 22.02 6.47
C GLY A 127 -14.49 22.09 7.34
N GLY A 128 -14.70 21.15 8.25
CA GLY A 128 -15.66 21.29 9.36
C GLY A 128 -15.33 22.44 10.33
N GLN A 129 -14.25 23.19 10.06
CA GLN A 129 -13.98 24.49 10.66
C GLN A 129 -14.69 25.60 9.87
N ARG A 130 -15.90 25.94 10.33
CA ARG A 130 -16.38 27.32 10.37
C ARG A 130 -16.82 27.62 11.78
#